data_AF-A0A846JA96-F1
#
_entry.id   AF-A0A846JA96-F1
#
_cell.length_a   1.000
_cell.length_b   1.000
_cell.length_c   1.000
_cell.angle_alpha   90.00
_cell.angle_beta   90.00
_cell.angle_gamma   90.00
#
_symmetry.space_group_name_H-M   'P 1'
#
loop_
_entity.id
_entity.type
_entity.pdbx_description
1 polymer ?
#
loop_
_entity_poly.entity_id
_entity_poly.type
_entity_poly.pdbx_seq_one_letter_code
_entity_poly.pdbx_strand_id
1 'polypeptide(L)'
;MKLRNEKSYNDLLEQQAINKLLPDVKGKMILDIGCGCGHNSFLFAQNGAKKVVGIDLSQNMLEVAKKAFCHPCVEYRHIETVVGRRGKDTL
;
A
#
# COMPACT_ATOMS: atom_id res chain seq x y z
N MET A 1 11.02 -12.90 11.92
CA MET A 1 11.55 -11.61 11.44
C MET A 1 10.44 -10.56 11.56
N LYS A 2 10.46 -9.72 12.61
CA LYS A 2 9.52 -8.57 12.73
C LYS A 2 10.14 -7.43 11.93
N LEU A 3 9.62 -7.17 10.73
CA LEU A 3 10.05 -6.06 9.86
C LEU A 3 9.53 -4.70 10.33
N ARG A 4 8.73 -4.67 11.40
CA ARG A 4 8.12 -3.46 11.95
C ARG A 4 8.51 -3.34 13.41
N ASN A 5 9.12 -2.22 13.76
CA ASN A 5 9.46 -1.88 15.14
C ASN A 5 8.22 -1.21 15.75
N GLU A 6 7.65 -1.76 16.82
CA GLU A 6 6.35 -1.39 17.42
C GLU A 6 6.29 0.06 17.97
N LYS A 7 7.34 0.87 17.76
CA LYS A 7 7.46 2.28 18.15
C LYS A 7 8.04 3.17 17.03
N SER A 8 7.76 2.85 15.77
CA SER A 8 8.09 3.75 14.65
C SER A 8 7.18 4.97 14.66
N TYR A 9 7.69 6.16 14.29
CA TYR A 9 6.90 7.39 14.09
C TYR A 9 5.67 7.16 13.20
N ASN A 10 5.81 6.24 12.25
CA ASN A 10 4.79 5.85 11.30
C ASN A 10 3.55 5.25 12.01
N ASP A 11 3.76 4.41 13.03
CA ASP A 11 2.68 3.75 13.76
C ASP A 11 2.02 4.66 14.82
N LEU A 12 2.78 5.60 15.38
CA LEU A 12 2.31 6.45 16.48
C LEU A 12 1.59 7.72 16.02
N LEU A 13 1.99 8.32 14.88
CA LEU A 13 1.47 9.61 14.43
C LEU A 13 0.81 9.55 13.06
N GLU A 14 1.47 8.95 12.06
CA GLU A 14 1.00 8.98 10.67
C GLU A 14 -0.24 8.12 10.47
N GLN A 15 -0.23 6.87 10.95
CA GLN A 15 -1.36 5.95 10.84
C GLN A 15 -2.64 6.47 11.53
N GLN A 16 -2.49 7.09 12.70
CA GLN A 16 -3.62 7.64 13.44
C GLN A 16 -4.21 8.86 12.73
N ALA A 17 -3.35 9.74 12.18
CA ALA A 17 -3.80 10.91 11.44
C ALA A 17 -4.49 10.51 10.12
N ILE A 18 -3.90 9.59 9.37
CA ILE A 18 -4.45 9.06 8.12
C ILE A 18 -5.84 8.44 8.40
N ASN A 19 -5.97 7.59 9.41
CA ASN A 19 -7.26 6.99 9.77
C ASN A 19 -8.32 8.01 10.20
N LYS A 20 -7.94 9.13 10.81
CA LYS A 20 -8.87 10.20 11.18
C LYS A 20 -9.31 11.06 10.00
N LEU A 21 -8.45 11.24 9.00
CA LEU A 21 -8.69 12.11 7.85
C LEU A 21 -9.25 11.37 6.64
N LEU A 22 -9.14 10.04 6.62
CA LEU A 22 -9.64 9.23 5.52
C LEU A 22 -11.17 9.37 5.42
N PRO A 23 -11.70 9.68 4.22
CA PRO A 23 -13.13 9.61 4.00
C PRO A 23 -13.60 8.16 4.10
N ASP A 24 -14.91 7.95 4.27
CA ASP A 24 -15.49 6.60 4.25
C ASP A 24 -15.04 5.86 2.98
N VAL A 25 -14.41 4.70 3.17
CA VAL A 25 -13.86 3.86 2.11
C VAL A 25 -14.82 2.75 1.68
N LYS A 26 -15.97 2.60 2.35
CA LYS A 26 -16.92 1.54 2.10
C LYS A 26 -17.40 1.55 0.65
N GLY A 27 -17.29 0.40 -0.01
CA GLY A 27 -17.67 0.21 -1.41
C GLY A 27 -16.75 0.86 -2.44
N LYS A 28 -15.68 1.57 -2.01
CA LYS A 28 -14.75 2.25 -2.93
C LYS A 28 -13.65 1.30 -3.42
N MET A 29 -13.03 1.69 -4.54
CA MET A 29 -11.81 1.05 -5.05
C MET A 29 -10.61 1.93 -4.71
N ILE A 30 -9.56 1.34 -4.16
CA ILE A 30 -8.41 2.06 -3.61
C ILE A 30 -7.11 1.56 -4.27
N LEU A 31 -6.21 2.51 -4.55
CA LEU A 31 -4.84 2.26 -4.95
C LEU A 31 -3.91 2.74 -3.82
N ASP A 32 -3.10 1.84 -3.27
CA ASP A 32 -2.14 2.10 -2.21
C ASP A 32 -0.72 2.02 -2.81
N ILE A 33 -0.09 3.20 -3.02
CA ILE A 33 1.21 3.33 -3.69
C ILE A 33 2.32 3.35 -2.65
N GLY A 34 3.27 2.41 -2.76
CA GLY A 34 4.26 2.18 -1.71
C GLY A 34 3.63 1.47 -0.52
N CYS A 35 2.82 0.43 -0.79
CA CYS A 35 2.01 -0.24 0.24
C CYS A 35 2.87 -0.98 1.28
N GLY A 36 4.16 -1.19 1.00
CA GLY A 36 5.10 -1.89 1.87
C GLY A 36 4.57 -3.27 2.27
N CYS A 37 4.50 -3.51 3.58
CA CYS A 37 3.99 -4.77 4.14
C CYS A 37 2.45 -4.88 4.11
N GLY A 38 1.71 -3.95 3.49
CA GLY A 38 0.28 -4.11 3.21
C GLY A 38 -0.69 -3.76 4.34
N HIS A 39 -0.23 -3.15 5.42
CA HIS A 39 -1.09 -2.86 6.57
C HIS A 39 -2.26 -1.93 6.24
N ASN A 40 -1.99 -0.85 5.50
CA ASN A 40 -3.03 0.10 5.09
C ASN A 40 -4.00 -0.52 4.12
N SER A 41 -3.46 -1.21 3.10
CA SER A 41 -4.25 -1.98 2.15
C SER A 41 -5.24 -2.93 2.84
N PHE A 42 -4.79 -3.64 3.87
CA PHE A 42 -5.63 -4.53 4.67
C PHE A 42 -6.64 -3.77 5.55
N LEU A 43 -6.24 -2.65 6.15
CA LEU A 43 -7.15 -1.81 6.92
C LEU A 43 -8.28 -1.23 6.06
N PHE A 44 -7.99 -0.77 4.85
CA PHE A 44 -9.01 -0.32 3.89
C PHE A 44 -10.00 -1.41 3.54
N ALA A 45 -9.51 -2.63 3.36
CA ALA A 45 -10.35 -3.80 3.12
C ALA A 45 -11.26 -4.12 4.32
N GLN A 46 -10.72 -4.11 5.54
CA GLN A 46 -11.51 -4.28 6.76
C GLN A 46 -12.57 -3.18 6.94
N ASN A 47 -12.26 -1.96 6.51
CA ASN A 47 -13.19 -0.83 6.52
C ASN A 47 -14.22 -0.87 5.35
N GLY A 48 -14.31 -1.99 4.63
CA GLY A 48 -15.37 -2.25 3.66
C GLY A 48 -15.08 -1.78 2.24
N ALA A 49 -13.82 -1.49 1.89
CA ALA A 49 -13.46 -1.21 0.51
C ALA A 49 -13.86 -2.37 -0.42
N LYS A 50 -14.39 -2.04 -1.60
CA LYS A 50 -14.79 -3.02 -2.62
C LYS A 50 -13.59 -3.72 -3.22
N LYS A 51 -12.50 -2.98 -3.46
CA LYS A 51 -11.25 -3.51 -3.99
C LYS A 51 -10.09 -2.62 -3.54
N VAL A 52 -8.96 -3.24 -3.20
CA VAL A 52 -7.72 -2.54 -2.90
C VAL A 52 -6.61 -3.12 -3.75
N VAL A 53 -5.83 -2.27 -4.42
CA VAL A 53 -4.61 -2.66 -5.12
C VAL A 53 -3.44 -2.00 -4.40
N GLY A 54 -2.59 -2.79 -3.74
CA GLY A 54 -1.34 -2.33 -3.15
C GLY A 54 -0.18 -2.54 -4.12
N ILE A 55 0.61 -1.51 -4.38
CA ILE A 55 1.80 -1.59 -5.23
C ILE A 55 3.06 -1.21 -4.45
N ASP A 56 4.14 -1.94 -4.67
CA ASP A 56 5.45 -1.63 -4.09
C ASP A 56 6.59 -2.09 -5.01
N LEU A 57 7.74 -1.42 -4.91
CA LEU A 57 8.97 -1.77 -5.64
C LEU A 57 9.73 -2.93 -4.95
N SER A 58 9.42 -3.22 -3.69
CA SER A 58 10.11 -4.25 -2.91
C SER A 58 9.36 -5.57 -2.93
N GLN A 59 9.85 -6.52 -3.73
CA GLN A 59 9.30 -7.87 -3.77
C GLN A 59 9.25 -8.53 -2.38
N ASN A 60 10.29 -8.34 -1.55
CA ASN A 60 10.36 -8.89 -0.19
C ASN A 60 9.24 -8.34 0.71
N MET A 61 8.88 -7.06 0.57
CA MET A 61 7.77 -6.48 1.33
C MET A 61 6.42 -7.02 0.86
N LEU A 62 6.24 -7.20 -0.45
CA LEU A 62 5.01 -7.77 -1.00
C LEU A 62 4.81 -9.24 -0.60
N GLU A 63 5.87 -10.02 -0.45
CA GLU A 63 5.77 -11.38 0.08
C GLU A 63 5.25 -11.39 1.51
N VAL A 64 5.70 -10.44 2.33
CA VAL A 64 5.22 -10.27 3.71
C VAL A 64 3.77 -9.79 3.70
N ALA A 65 3.43 -8.83 2.83
CA ALA A 65 2.06 -8.34 2.67
C ALA A 65 1.07 -9.46 2.31
N LYS A 66 1.43 -10.30 1.33
CA LYS A 66 0.62 -11.44 0.89
C LYS A 66 0.45 -12.51 1.97
N LYS A 67 1.42 -12.67 2.88
CA LYS A 67 1.37 -13.67 3.96
C LYS A 67 0.65 -13.16 5.21
N ALA A 68 0.93 -11.92 5.64
CA ALA A 68 0.47 -11.39 6.92
C ALA A 68 -0.79 -10.50 6.82
N PHE A 69 -1.08 -9.97 5.64
CA PHE A 69 -2.13 -8.97 5.41
C PHE A 69 -2.95 -9.31 4.16
N CYS A 70 -3.34 -10.58 4.03
CA CYS A 70 -4.18 -11.07 2.95
C CYS A 70 -5.67 -10.81 3.23
N HIS A 71 -6.42 -10.43 2.20
CA HIS A 71 -7.86 -10.29 2.26
C HIS A 71 -8.44 -10.54 0.86
N PRO A 72 -9.64 -11.13 0.71
CA PRO A 72 -10.20 -11.47 -0.61
C PRO A 72 -10.32 -10.32 -1.61
N CYS A 73 -10.46 -9.08 -1.11
CA CYS A 73 -10.54 -7.89 -1.97
C CYS A 73 -9.22 -7.12 -2.14
N VAL A 74 -8.11 -7.61 -1.58
CA VAL A 74 -6.79 -6.97 -1.66
C VAL A 74 -5.90 -7.71 -2.66
N GLU A 75 -5.29 -6.95 -3.57
CA GLU A 75 -4.35 -7.44 -4.56
C GLU A 75 -3.01 -6.72 -4.43
N TYR A 76 -1.92 -7.47 -4.24
CA TYR A 76 -0.56 -6.91 -4.12
C TYR A 76 0.24 -7.14 -5.40
N ARG A 77 0.71 -6.04 -6.02
CA ARG A 77 1.47 -6.07 -7.28
C ARG A 77 2.86 -5.47 -7.12
N HIS A 78 3.84 -6.16 -7.67
CA HIS A 78 5.17 -5.59 -7.85
C HIS A 78 5.14 -4.66 -9.05
N ILE A 79 5.83 -3.53 -8.92
CA ILE A 79 6.04 -2.59 -10.02
C ILE A 79 7.53 -2.39 -10.24
N GLU A 80 7.89 -1.92 -11.43
CA GLU A 80 9.26 -1.57 -11.77
C GLU A 80 9.31 -0.10 -12.17
N THR A 81 10.46 0.53 -11.95
CA THR A 81 10.68 1.89 -12.44
C THR A 81 10.97 1.87 -13.92
N VAL A 82 10.12 2.54 -14.70
CA VAL A 82 10.42 2.86 -16.10
C VAL A 82 11.03 4.26 -16.13
N VAL A 83 12.36 4.34 -16.27
CA VAL A 83 13.03 5.62 -16.52
C VAL A 83 12.85 5.94 -17.99
N GLY A 84 11.87 6.78 -18.31
CA GLY A 84 11.78 7.40 -19.63
C GLY A 84 13.06 8.20 -19.87
N ARG A 85 13.82 7.85 -20.93
CA ARG A 85 14.81 8.78 -21.46
C ARG A 85 14.03 10.03 -21.85
N ARG A 86 14.31 11.18 -21.22
CA ARG A 86 13.83 12.48 -21.69
C ARG A 86 14.22 12.57 -23.17
N GLY A 87 13.24 12.53 -24.06
CA GLY A 87 13.48 12.65 -25.48
C GLY A 87 14.28 13.92 -25.74
N LYS A 88 15.46 13.77 -26.35
CA LYS A 88 15.96 14.79 -27.27
C LYS A 88 15.36 14.47 -28.65
N ASP A 89 14.04 14.51 -28.73
CA ASP A 89 13.33 14.54 -30.00
C ASP A 89 12.68 15.91 -30.08
N THR A 90 13.46 16.89 -30.51
CA THR A 90 12.95 18.16 -31.01
C THR A 90 13.92 18.65 -32.07
N LEU A 91 13.52 18.38 -33.32
CA LEU A 91 13.94 18.98 -34.61
C LEU A 91 15.43 18.98 -34.94
#